data_AF-A0A9E3QHB2-F1
#
_entry.id   AF-A0A9E3QHB2-F1
#
_cell.length_a   1.000
_cell.length_b   1.000
_cell.length_c   1.000
_cell.angle_alpha   90.00
_cell.angle_beta   90.00
_cell.angle_gamma   90.00
#
_symmetry.space_group_name_H-M   'P 1'
#
loop_
_entity.id
_entity.type
_entity.pdbx_description
1 polymer ?
#
loop_
_entity_poly.entity_id
_entity_poly.type
_entity_poly.pdbx_seq_one_letter_code
_entity_poly.pdbx_strand_id
1 'polypeptide(L)'
;YAGTHGTFPYAAPDSSAPYAGTFGVLLNDSGYLRHAAVLNCPCDKRDRVPDRLPDFRTLCLDESRAPKSSPCLRNVDYAYNLGYRQDGRPVPISIAAPISTPLLADRPPCTKNHCKVLDGNSPNHGGLGQNVLYTGGHVRWHPTRRLGPHDDDMFLNAEHHLAPGLHEQDAVLGPGFARFDAR
;
A
#
# COMPACT_ATOMS: atom_id res chain seq x y z
N TYR A 1 -2.46 2.00 15.83
CA TYR A 1 -2.99 0.84 15.10
C TYR A 1 -2.25 -0.45 15.47
N ALA A 2 -0.99 -0.66 15.04
CA ALA A 2 -0.33 -1.96 15.25
C ALA A 2 -0.27 -2.42 16.71
N GLY A 3 0.00 -1.51 17.66
CA GLY A 3 0.01 -1.83 19.09
C GLY A 3 -1.33 -2.33 19.66
N THR A 4 -2.45 -2.09 18.98
CA THR A 4 -3.78 -2.58 19.40
C THR A 4 -4.28 -3.78 18.58
N HIS A 5 -3.73 -4.01 17.39
CA HIS A 5 -4.19 -5.05 16.45
C HIS A 5 -3.19 -6.21 16.28
N GLY A 6 -1.95 -6.06 16.77
CA GLY A 6 -0.86 -7.03 16.57
C GLY A 6 -0.24 -7.00 15.16
N THR A 7 -0.86 -6.30 14.22
CA THR A 7 -0.41 -6.17 12.82
C THR A 7 -0.57 -4.73 12.33
N PHE A 8 0.17 -4.37 11.28
CA PHE A 8 -0.07 -3.12 10.56
C PHE A 8 -1.42 -3.18 9.80
N PRO A 9 -2.06 -2.03 9.49
CA PRO A 9 -3.35 -2.01 8.79
C PRO A 9 -3.39 -2.93 7.58
N TYR A 10 -4.33 -3.87 7.57
CA TYR A 10 -4.43 -4.87 6.52
C TYR A 10 -5.86 -5.38 6.44
N ALA A 11 -6.46 -5.32 5.25
CA ALA A 11 -7.79 -5.86 5.03
C ALA A 11 -7.74 -7.38 4.99
N ALA A 12 -8.82 -8.06 5.38
CA ALA A 12 -8.90 -9.51 5.21
C ALA A 12 -8.83 -9.87 3.71
N PRO A 13 -7.97 -10.83 3.29
CA PRO A 13 -7.81 -11.18 1.86
C PRO A 13 -9.08 -11.71 1.18
N ASP A 14 -10.04 -12.20 1.97
CA ASP A 14 -11.35 -12.70 1.56
C ASP A 14 -12.46 -11.62 1.56
N SER A 15 -12.15 -10.40 1.99
CA SER A 15 -13.07 -9.26 1.88
C SER A 15 -13.31 -8.86 0.42
N SER A 16 -14.33 -8.04 0.17
CA SER A 16 -14.56 -7.45 -1.16
C SER A 16 -13.55 -6.33 -1.50
N ALA A 17 -12.90 -5.76 -0.48
CA ALA A 17 -11.95 -4.65 -0.60
C ALA A 17 -10.51 -4.96 -0.10
N PRO A 18 -9.83 -6.04 -0.57
CA PRO A 18 -8.46 -6.38 -0.22
C PRO A 18 -7.48 -5.55 -1.05
N TYR A 19 -7.52 -4.24 -0.88
CA TYR A 19 -6.72 -3.27 -1.61
C TYR A 19 -5.66 -2.64 -0.72
N ALA A 20 -4.49 -2.31 -1.27
CA ALA A 20 -3.45 -1.60 -0.54
C ALA A 20 -4.00 -0.32 0.09
N GLY A 21 -4.79 0.45 -0.67
CA GLY A 21 -5.36 1.74 -0.23
C GLY A 21 -6.31 1.65 0.96
N THR A 22 -6.80 0.44 1.28
CA THR A 22 -7.65 0.21 2.46
C THR A 22 -6.93 0.55 3.77
N PHE A 23 -5.60 0.64 3.81
CA PHE A 23 -4.86 1.10 5.00
C PHE A 23 -5.38 2.45 5.52
N GLY A 24 -5.65 3.40 4.62
CA GLY A 24 -6.14 4.74 4.99
C GLY A 24 -7.53 4.70 5.61
N VAL A 25 -8.39 3.84 5.05
CA VAL A 25 -9.74 3.59 5.57
C VAL A 25 -9.70 2.91 6.94
N LEU A 26 -8.86 1.89 7.14
CA LEU A 26 -8.72 1.22 8.43
C LEU A 26 -8.16 2.16 9.52
N LEU A 27 -7.20 3.01 9.16
CA LEU A 27 -6.69 4.03 10.08
C LEU A 27 -7.76 5.07 10.45
N ASN A 28 -8.58 5.47 9.49
CA ASN A 28 -9.71 6.39 9.72
C ASN A 28 -10.78 5.77 10.61
N ASP A 29 -11.22 4.55 10.27
CA ASP A 29 -12.24 3.80 11.01
C ASP A 29 -11.81 3.52 12.47
N SER A 30 -10.51 3.31 12.68
CA SER A 30 -9.91 3.13 14.01
C SER A 30 -9.57 4.43 14.75
N GLY A 31 -9.89 5.61 14.20
CA GLY A 31 -9.61 6.91 14.81
C GLY A 31 -8.13 7.34 14.84
N TYR A 32 -7.25 6.66 14.11
CA TYR A 32 -5.83 7.00 14.01
C TYR A 32 -5.50 7.98 12.88
N LEU A 33 -6.38 8.14 11.89
CA LEU A 33 -6.24 9.15 10.84
C LEU A 33 -7.06 10.40 11.18
N ARG A 34 -6.38 11.52 11.47
CA ARG A 34 -7.06 12.79 11.83
C ARG A 34 -7.65 13.53 10.62
N HIS A 35 -6.94 13.48 9.48
CA HIS A 35 -7.33 14.20 8.26
C HIS A 35 -7.02 13.33 7.04
N ALA A 36 -8.00 13.08 6.16
CA ALA A 36 -7.78 12.32 4.93
C ALA A 36 -6.78 13.00 3.97
N ALA A 37 -6.62 14.33 4.10
CA ALA A 37 -5.69 15.11 3.29
C ALA A 37 -4.22 14.64 3.40
N VAL A 38 -3.83 13.97 4.48
CA VAL A 38 -2.46 13.43 4.64
C VAL A 38 -2.16 12.27 3.68
N LEU A 39 -3.19 11.67 3.07
CA LEU A 39 -3.06 10.63 2.05
C LEU A 39 -2.74 11.18 0.66
N ASN A 40 -2.75 12.51 0.51
CA ASN A 40 -2.33 13.22 -0.69
C ASN A 40 -0.89 13.74 -0.52
N CYS A 41 -0.07 13.56 -1.54
CA CYS A 41 1.25 14.15 -1.65
C CYS A 41 1.10 15.62 -2.06
N PRO A 42 1.69 16.59 -1.31
CA PRO A 42 1.61 18.01 -1.67
C PRO A 42 2.21 18.34 -3.03
N CYS A 43 3.15 17.52 -3.51
CA CYS A 43 3.83 17.71 -4.80
C CYS A 43 3.01 17.18 -5.98
N ASP A 44 2.00 16.37 -5.71
CA ASP A 44 1.19 15.76 -6.75
C ASP A 44 -0.05 16.58 -7.08
N LYS A 45 -0.42 16.58 -8.37
CA LYS A 45 -1.49 17.40 -8.93
C LYS A 45 -2.71 16.58 -9.39
N ARG A 46 -2.75 15.28 -9.04
CA ARG A 46 -3.86 14.40 -9.42
C ARG A 46 -5.09 14.64 -8.56
N ASP A 47 -6.16 13.96 -8.94
CA ASP A 47 -7.39 13.89 -8.17
C ASP A 47 -7.07 13.46 -6.74
N ARG A 48 -7.61 14.21 -5.78
CA ARG A 48 -7.34 13.99 -4.37
C ARG A 48 -8.20 12.87 -3.82
N VAL A 49 -7.73 12.25 -2.76
CA VAL A 49 -8.55 11.46 -1.86
C VAL A 49 -9.70 12.35 -1.33
N PRO A 50 -10.95 11.84 -1.25
CA PRO A 50 -12.06 12.59 -0.68
C PRO A 50 -11.76 13.07 0.75
N ASP A 51 -12.30 14.24 1.13
CA ASP A 51 -12.12 14.81 2.48
C ASP A 51 -12.66 13.89 3.59
N ARG A 52 -13.68 13.10 3.27
CA ARG A 52 -14.28 12.10 4.16
C ARG A 52 -14.10 10.71 3.57
N LEU A 53 -13.45 9.83 4.33
CA LEU A 53 -13.34 8.42 4.00
C LEU A 53 -14.58 7.67 4.51
N PRO A 54 -15.07 6.66 3.77
CA PRO A 54 -16.05 5.73 4.32
C PRO A 54 -15.43 4.90 5.46
N ASP A 55 -16.26 4.31 6.31
CA ASP A 55 -15.82 3.21 7.19
C ASP A 55 -15.54 1.93 6.36
N PHE A 56 -14.84 0.97 6.95
CA PHE A 56 -14.41 -0.21 6.20
C PHE A 56 -15.60 -1.08 5.73
N ARG A 57 -16.69 -1.13 6.50
CA ARG A 57 -17.90 -1.88 6.16
C ARG A 57 -18.59 -1.29 4.92
N THR A 58 -18.72 0.02 4.88
CA THR A 58 -19.30 0.78 3.76
C THR A 58 -18.47 0.60 2.51
N LEU A 59 -17.13 0.72 2.63
CA LEU A 59 -16.22 0.43 1.52
C LEU A 59 -16.42 -0.98 0.95
N CYS A 60 -16.56 -1.98 1.81
CA CYS A 60 -16.80 -3.36 1.37
C CYS A 60 -18.12 -3.51 0.61
N LEU A 61 -19.19 -2.84 1.06
CA LEU A 61 -20.48 -2.86 0.38
C LEU A 61 -20.40 -2.20 -1.00
N ASP A 62 -19.73 -1.05 -1.08
CA ASP A 62 -19.56 -0.31 -2.34
C ASP A 62 -18.72 -1.10 -3.34
N GLU A 63 -17.60 -1.69 -2.91
CA GLU A 63 -16.75 -2.52 -3.76
C GLU A 63 -17.43 -3.83 -4.19
N SER A 64 -18.38 -4.36 -3.41
CA SER A 64 -19.20 -5.51 -3.84
C SER A 64 -20.19 -5.14 -4.95
N ARG A 65 -20.70 -3.90 -4.95
CA ARG A 65 -21.67 -3.39 -5.94
C ARG A 65 -20.99 -2.90 -7.21
N ALA A 66 -19.89 -2.18 -7.05
CA ALA A 66 -19.13 -1.57 -8.13
C ALA A 66 -17.62 -1.76 -7.89
N PRO A 67 -17.06 -2.92 -8.24
CA PRO A 67 -15.65 -3.22 -8.01
C PRO A 67 -14.73 -2.19 -8.66
N LYS A 68 -13.66 -1.84 -7.96
CA LYS A 68 -12.61 -0.91 -8.39
C LYS A 68 -13.17 0.47 -8.69
N SER A 69 -14.25 0.90 -8.06
CA SER A 69 -14.85 2.22 -8.31
C SER A 69 -14.45 3.26 -7.26
N SER A 70 -14.01 2.83 -6.07
CA SER A 70 -13.79 3.74 -4.95
C SER A 70 -12.59 4.69 -5.14
N PRO A 71 -12.80 6.02 -5.15
CA PRO A 71 -11.73 6.99 -5.28
C PRO A 71 -10.74 6.96 -4.11
N CYS A 72 -11.19 6.64 -2.89
CA CYS A 72 -10.31 6.57 -1.73
C CYS A 72 -9.30 5.43 -1.78
N LEU A 73 -9.47 4.47 -2.70
CA LEU A 73 -8.49 3.44 -2.99
C LEU A 73 -7.54 3.84 -4.11
N ARG A 74 -8.02 4.57 -5.12
CA ARG A 74 -7.25 4.86 -6.35
C ARG A 74 -6.40 6.11 -6.26
N ASN A 75 -6.88 7.12 -5.53
CA ASN A 75 -6.29 8.46 -5.50
C ASN A 75 -5.26 8.64 -4.39
N VAL A 76 -4.88 7.57 -3.69
CA VAL A 76 -3.85 7.63 -2.65
C VAL A 76 -2.48 7.80 -3.30
N ASP A 77 -1.70 8.74 -2.78
CA ASP A 77 -0.39 9.11 -3.35
C ASP A 77 0.77 8.28 -2.81
N TYR A 78 0.43 7.25 -2.05
CA TYR A 78 1.35 6.34 -1.40
C TYR A 78 1.10 4.90 -1.84
N ALA A 79 2.16 4.12 -1.90
CA ALA A 79 2.12 2.67 -1.95
C ALA A 79 2.22 2.10 -0.54
N TYR A 80 1.55 0.98 -0.29
CA TYR A 80 1.46 0.36 1.03
C TYR A 80 1.75 -1.14 0.95
N ASN A 81 2.35 -1.70 2.00
CA ASN A 81 2.81 -3.09 2.01
C ASN A 81 1.65 -4.09 1.83
N LEU A 82 1.78 -4.96 0.83
CA LEU A 82 0.80 -5.98 0.45
C LEU A 82 0.85 -7.26 1.30
N GLY A 83 1.70 -7.28 2.33
CA GLY A 83 2.00 -8.50 3.07
C GLY A 83 2.87 -9.46 2.26
N TYR A 84 2.88 -10.71 2.70
CA TYR A 84 3.59 -11.80 2.03
C TYR A 84 2.76 -13.09 2.11
N ARG A 85 3.16 -14.12 1.35
CA ARG A 85 2.51 -15.42 1.35
C ARG A 85 3.09 -16.30 2.45
N GLN A 86 2.21 -16.84 3.28
CA GLN A 86 2.49 -17.90 4.24
C GLN A 86 1.50 -19.03 3.99
N ASP A 87 1.99 -20.25 3.76
CA ASP A 87 1.18 -21.40 3.39
C ASP A 87 0.24 -21.12 2.20
N GLY A 88 0.76 -20.40 1.20
CA GLY A 88 0.05 -19.99 -0.01
C GLY A 88 -0.93 -18.82 0.18
N ARG A 89 -1.15 -18.34 1.41
CA ARG A 89 -2.12 -17.28 1.71
C ARG A 89 -1.44 -15.95 2.02
N PRO A 90 -1.97 -14.83 1.53
CA PRO A 90 -1.51 -13.50 1.92
C PRO A 90 -1.72 -13.24 3.41
N VAL A 91 -0.67 -12.84 4.12
CA VAL A 91 -0.67 -12.49 5.55
C VAL A 91 -0.12 -11.07 5.77
N PRO A 92 -0.62 -10.34 6.77
CA PRO A 92 -0.17 -8.98 7.08
C PRO A 92 1.25 -8.94 7.65
N ILE A 93 1.82 -7.74 7.67
CA ILE A 93 3.03 -7.46 8.44
C ILE A 93 2.71 -7.40 9.94
N SER A 94 3.36 -8.26 10.72
CA SER A 94 3.27 -8.30 12.18
C SER A 94 3.94 -7.09 12.83
N ILE A 95 3.46 -6.67 14.00
CA ILE A 95 4.17 -5.69 14.84
C ILE A 95 5.56 -6.18 15.26
N ALA A 96 5.78 -7.48 15.30
CA ALA A 96 7.07 -8.09 15.64
C ALA A 96 8.03 -8.20 14.43
N ALA A 97 7.62 -7.72 13.25
CA ALA A 97 8.49 -7.73 12.07
C ALA A 97 9.78 -6.92 12.32
N PRO A 98 10.90 -7.27 11.66
CA PRO A 98 12.15 -6.51 11.77
C PRO A 98 11.91 -5.02 11.55
N ILE A 99 12.61 -4.16 12.29
CA ILE A 99 12.43 -2.69 12.23
C ILE A 99 12.71 -2.09 10.83
N SER A 100 13.37 -2.85 9.97
CA SER A 100 13.72 -2.51 8.58
C SER A 100 12.74 -3.07 7.55
N THR A 101 11.59 -3.61 7.97
CA THR A 101 10.52 -4.01 7.03
C THR A 101 9.84 -2.75 6.48
N PRO A 102 9.78 -2.55 5.15
CA PRO A 102 9.14 -1.37 4.56
C PRO A 102 7.61 -1.46 4.73
N LEU A 103 6.95 -0.32 4.94
CA LEU A 103 5.50 -0.26 5.15
C LEU A 103 4.79 0.59 4.11
N LEU A 104 5.36 1.75 3.80
CA LEU A 104 4.73 2.75 2.95
C LEU A 104 5.81 3.47 2.16
N ALA A 105 5.55 3.78 0.89
CA ALA A 105 6.43 4.59 0.07
C ALA A 105 5.64 5.58 -0.77
N ASP A 106 6.32 6.52 -1.40
CA ASP A 106 5.74 7.25 -2.51
C ASP A 106 5.29 6.26 -3.60
N ARG A 107 4.09 6.47 -4.15
CA ARG A 107 3.52 5.48 -5.09
C ARG A 107 4.41 5.27 -6.34
N PRO A 108 4.34 4.11 -6.99
CA PRO A 108 5.03 3.90 -8.25
C PRO A 108 4.40 4.67 -9.42
N PRO A 109 5.12 4.80 -10.55
CA PRO A 109 4.51 5.16 -11.82
C PRO A 109 3.56 4.03 -12.27
N CYS A 110 2.38 4.40 -12.73
CA CYS A 110 1.33 3.43 -13.11
C CYS A 110 0.69 3.84 -14.43
N THR A 111 0.10 2.88 -15.15
CA THR A 111 -0.73 3.15 -16.33
C THR A 111 -1.91 4.05 -15.98
N LYS A 112 -2.42 4.83 -16.94
CA LYS A 112 -3.57 5.76 -16.74
C LYS A 112 -4.83 5.07 -16.20
N ASN A 113 -5.02 3.79 -16.51
CA ASN A 113 -6.15 3.00 -16.00
C ASN A 113 -5.91 2.39 -14.61
N HIS A 114 -4.73 2.62 -14.01
CA HIS A 114 -4.34 2.08 -12.71
C HIS A 114 -4.43 0.55 -12.67
N CYS A 115 -3.88 -0.11 -13.70
CA CYS A 115 -3.89 -1.57 -13.81
C CYS A 115 -2.49 -2.18 -13.75
N LYS A 116 -1.43 -1.41 -14.00
CA LYS A 116 -0.06 -1.91 -14.05
C LYS A 116 0.93 -0.88 -13.51
N VAL A 117 1.91 -1.36 -12.73
CA VAL A 117 3.11 -0.62 -12.34
C VAL A 117 4.06 -0.54 -13.54
N LEU A 118 4.56 0.65 -13.81
CA LEU A 118 5.54 0.92 -14.87
C LEU A 118 6.95 0.94 -14.28
N ASP A 119 7.95 0.89 -15.15
CA ASP A 119 9.34 1.03 -14.76
C ASP A 119 9.63 2.44 -14.25
N GLY A 120 10.62 2.54 -13.35
CA GLY A 120 11.11 3.81 -12.80
C GLY A 120 10.67 4.11 -11.37
N ASN A 121 11.25 5.16 -10.81
CA ASN A 121 10.94 5.63 -9.46
C ASN A 121 9.58 6.34 -9.39
N SER A 122 9.15 6.66 -8.18
CA SER A 122 7.94 7.44 -7.95
C SER A 122 7.96 8.78 -8.72
N PRO A 123 6.83 9.16 -9.34
CA PRO A 123 6.71 10.48 -9.95
C PRO A 123 6.60 11.62 -8.92
N ASN A 124 6.30 11.33 -7.64
CA ASN A 124 6.06 12.35 -6.61
C ASN A 124 7.25 13.30 -6.40
N HIS A 125 8.47 12.86 -6.74
CA HIS A 125 9.70 13.63 -6.66
C HIS A 125 10.44 13.69 -8.01
N GLY A 126 9.69 13.82 -9.10
CA GLY A 126 10.24 13.96 -10.45
C GLY A 126 11.01 12.72 -10.94
N GLY A 127 10.75 11.54 -10.37
CA GLY A 127 11.44 10.30 -10.73
C GLY A 127 12.84 10.14 -10.12
N LEU A 128 13.26 11.02 -9.21
CA LEU A 128 14.60 10.96 -8.61
C LEU A 128 14.74 9.89 -7.51
N GLY A 129 13.62 9.37 -7.01
CA GLY A 129 13.57 8.42 -5.92
C GLY A 129 12.26 8.52 -5.14
N GLN A 130 12.24 7.86 -3.99
CA GLN A 130 11.08 7.80 -3.11
C GLN A 130 11.49 7.72 -1.65
N ASN A 131 10.67 8.32 -0.79
CA ASN A 131 10.72 8.07 0.65
C ASN A 131 10.06 6.73 0.96
N VAL A 132 10.68 5.96 1.85
CA VAL A 132 10.15 4.69 2.36
C VAL A 132 10.09 4.75 3.88
N LEU A 133 8.89 4.58 4.43
CA LEU A 133 8.63 4.41 5.86
C LEU A 133 8.78 2.93 6.22
N TYR A 134 9.45 2.68 7.34
CA TYR A 134 9.70 1.34 7.87
C TYR A 134 8.92 1.07 9.16
N THR A 135 8.78 -0.21 9.52
CA THR A 135 8.14 -0.68 10.77
C THR A 135 8.76 -0.07 12.04
N GLY A 136 10.06 0.24 12.02
CA GLY A 136 10.74 0.98 13.09
C GLY A 136 10.37 2.46 13.19
N GLY A 137 9.49 2.97 12.32
CA GLY A 137 9.06 4.37 12.28
C GLY A 137 10.03 5.35 11.61
N HIS A 138 11.19 4.87 11.16
CA HIS A 138 12.15 5.69 10.43
C HIS A 138 11.78 5.77 8.94
N VAL A 139 12.19 6.85 8.30
CA VAL A 139 12.02 7.08 6.86
C VAL A 139 13.39 7.14 6.20
N ARG A 140 13.55 6.50 5.05
CA ARG A 140 14.78 6.56 4.24
C ARG A 140 14.45 6.96 2.81
N TRP A 141 15.29 7.81 2.24
CA TRP A 141 15.29 8.09 0.80
C TRP A 141 15.96 6.96 0.02
N HIS A 142 15.30 6.49 -1.03
CA HIS A 142 15.85 5.54 -1.98
C HIS A 142 15.92 6.13 -3.39
N PRO A 143 17.12 6.24 -3.99
CA PRO A 143 17.28 6.77 -5.35
C PRO A 143 16.85 5.76 -6.43
N THR A 144 16.57 4.52 -6.04
CA THR A 144 16.08 3.45 -6.91
C THR A 144 14.95 2.71 -6.22
N ARG A 145 14.23 1.89 -6.96
CA ARG A 145 13.20 1.00 -6.42
C ARG A 145 13.74 -0.22 -5.66
N ARG A 146 15.05 -0.33 -5.43
CA ARG A 146 15.68 -1.45 -4.73
C ARG A 146 15.91 -1.10 -3.26
N LEU A 147 15.42 -1.90 -2.31
CA LEU A 147 15.63 -1.63 -0.89
C LEU A 147 16.97 -2.17 -0.36
N GLY A 148 17.59 -3.11 -1.07
CA GLY A 148 18.85 -3.71 -0.70
C GLY A 148 19.49 -4.54 -1.82
N PRO A 149 20.65 -5.17 -1.57
CA PRO A 149 21.36 -5.96 -2.57
C PRO A 149 20.59 -7.19 -3.08
N HIS A 150 19.70 -7.73 -2.24
CA HIS A 150 18.89 -8.93 -2.49
C HIS A 150 17.44 -8.61 -2.82
N ASP A 151 17.10 -7.33 -2.96
CA ASP A 151 15.78 -6.87 -3.39
C ASP A 151 15.93 -6.16 -4.74
N ASP A 152 15.16 -6.62 -5.71
CA ASP A 152 15.21 -6.15 -7.08
C ASP A 152 14.15 -5.07 -7.35
N ASP A 153 13.04 -5.05 -6.60
CA ASP A 153 11.92 -4.12 -6.84
C ASP A 153 10.96 -4.03 -5.63
N MET A 154 10.87 -2.88 -4.98
CA MET A 154 9.94 -2.68 -3.87
C MET A 154 8.47 -2.65 -4.28
N PHE A 155 8.14 -2.59 -5.58
CA PHE A 155 6.78 -2.49 -6.11
C PHE A 155 6.29 -3.79 -6.76
N LEU A 156 7.17 -4.79 -6.93
CA LEU A 156 6.86 -6.08 -7.53
C LEU A 156 7.50 -7.20 -6.68
N ASN A 157 6.83 -8.34 -6.53
CA ASN A 157 7.43 -9.47 -5.82
C ASN A 157 8.61 -10.08 -6.60
N ALA A 158 9.28 -11.09 -6.03
CA ALA A 158 10.40 -11.80 -6.66
C ALA A 158 10.06 -12.49 -8.01
N GLU A 159 8.78 -12.64 -8.35
CA GLU A 159 8.30 -13.11 -9.67
C GLU A 159 7.94 -11.95 -10.62
N HIS A 160 8.24 -10.71 -10.25
CA HIS A 160 7.90 -9.48 -10.96
C HIS A 160 6.39 -9.23 -11.11
N HIS A 161 5.60 -9.70 -10.14
CA HIS A 161 4.16 -9.48 -10.08
C HIS A 161 3.79 -8.42 -9.03
N LEU A 162 2.78 -7.60 -9.35
CA LEU A 162 2.12 -6.76 -8.35
C LEU A 162 1.20 -7.63 -7.49
N ALA A 163 1.80 -8.30 -6.51
CA ALA A 163 1.16 -9.25 -5.60
C ALA A 163 1.90 -9.25 -4.25
N PRO A 164 1.35 -9.85 -3.19
CA PRO A 164 2.08 -10.08 -1.96
C PRO A 164 3.42 -10.78 -2.22
N GLY A 165 4.39 -10.49 -1.35
CA GLY A 165 5.68 -11.16 -1.34
C GLY A 165 5.56 -12.68 -1.32
N LEU A 166 6.53 -13.39 -1.89
CA LEU A 166 6.59 -14.85 -1.80
C LEU A 166 6.99 -15.33 -0.40
N HIS A 167 7.64 -14.47 0.37
CA HIS A 167 8.05 -14.71 1.77
C HIS A 167 8.24 -13.38 2.51
N GLU A 168 8.49 -13.41 3.83
CA GLU A 168 8.61 -12.22 4.68
C GLU A 168 9.68 -11.19 4.26
N GLN A 169 10.72 -11.62 3.56
CA GLN A 169 11.80 -10.76 3.06
C GLN A 169 11.53 -10.18 1.65
N ASP A 170 10.47 -10.60 0.98
CA ASP A 170 10.08 -10.17 -0.37
C ASP A 170 9.01 -9.08 -0.24
N ALA A 171 9.42 -7.88 0.13
CA ALA A 171 8.48 -6.84 0.50
C ALA A 171 7.93 -6.11 -0.74
N VAL A 172 6.59 -6.09 -0.88
CA VAL A 172 5.93 -5.42 -2.00
C VAL A 172 5.04 -4.28 -1.49
N LEU A 173 5.31 -3.07 -1.97
CA LEU A 173 4.52 -1.87 -1.72
C LEU A 173 3.59 -1.62 -2.91
N GLY A 174 2.30 -1.91 -2.76
CA GLY A 174 1.33 -1.72 -3.84
C GLY A 174 0.73 -0.31 -3.83
N PRO A 175 0.53 0.35 -4.99
CA PRO A 175 -0.29 1.56 -5.06
C PRO A 175 -1.70 1.26 -4.57
N GLY A 176 -2.47 2.28 -4.16
CA GLY A 176 -3.74 2.05 -3.46
C GLY A 176 -4.76 1.13 -4.18
N PHE A 177 -4.72 1.06 -5.52
CA PHE A 177 -5.58 0.18 -6.32
C PHE A 177 -5.12 -1.29 -6.38
N ALA A 178 -3.92 -1.61 -5.90
CA ALA A 178 -3.35 -2.95 -5.94
C ALA A 178 -4.16 -3.87 -5.03
N ARG A 179 -4.57 -5.02 -5.57
CA ARG A 179 -5.27 -6.07 -4.82
C ARG A 179 -4.31 -7.14 -4.34
N PHE A 180 -4.63 -7.76 -3.21
CA PHE A 180 -3.85 -8.83 -2.60
C PHE A 180 -4.72 -10.04 -2.19
N ASP A 181 -5.74 -10.35 -2.97
CA ASP A 181 -6.63 -11.47 -2.66
C ASP A 181 -5.91 -12.83 -2.71
N ALA A 182 -6.47 -13.81 -1.99
CA ALA A 182 -5.88 -15.15 -1.81
C ALA A 182 -5.98 -16.07 -3.05
N ARG A 183 -6.03 -15.49 -4.26
CA ARG A 183 -6.11 -16.28 -5.50
C ARG A 183 -4.75 -16.86 -5.91
#